data_AF-A0A2M6YIY0-F1
#
_entry.id   AF-A0A2M6YIY0-F1
#
_cell.length_a   1.000
_cell.length_b   1.000
_cell.length_c   1.000
_cell.angle_alpha   90.00
_cell.angle_beta   90.00
_cell.angle_gamma   90.00
#
_symmetry.space_group_name_H-M   'P 1'
#
loop_
_entity.id
_entity.type
_entity.pdbx_description
1 polymer ?
#
loop_
_entity_poly.entity_id
_entity_poly.type
_entity_poly.pdbx_seq_one_letter_code
_entity_poly.pdbx_strand_id
1 'polypeptide(L)'
;MFGKIMMSCGVMVCGLLMVCARPGPAPAAAYQLPDTGQHKCYNDAGTEITGPRPGERFYGQDAQYQGPEPAFRDNGNGTVTDLNTGLMWQQGDDQNKCAEYSDDCYTWEEAGAYCDALTLAGYTDWRLPDRRELVSIVNYAIAYPGPTIDTRYFPNCRSSYYWSGSTYAYSPYTAWNVSFGLGSVGWVTKAGHYHVRCVRAGS
;
A
#
# COMPACT_ATOMS: atom_id res chain seq x y z
N MET A 1 59.35 70.24 -18.18
CA MET A 1 58.81 70.04 -16.81
C MET A 1 57.87 68.84 -16.86
N PHE A 2 58.05 67.91 -15.93
CA PHE A 2 57.50 66.55 -15.89
C PHE A 2 55.99 66.46 -15.59
N GLY A 3 55.39 65.34 -16.05
CA GLY A 3 54.24 64.66 -15.43
C GLY A 3 52.89 64.88 -16.14
N LYS A 4 52.02 63.88 -16.37
CA LYS A 4 51.84 62.55 -15.76
C LYS A 4 51.16 61.60 -16.75
N ILE A 5 51.52 60.32 -16.63
CA ILE A 5 50.95 59.16 -17.34
C ILE A 5 49.55 58.85 -16.76
N MET A 6 48.56 58.72 -17.63
CA MET A 6 47.20 58.25 -17.29
C MET A 6 47.16 56.72 -17.38
N MET A 7 46.93 56.05 -16.26
CA MET A 7 46.65 54.61 -16.19
C MET A 7 45.17 54.36 -16.51
N SER A 8 44.93 53.55 -17.54
CA SER A 8 43.62 53.04 -17.94
C SER A 8 43.16 51.93 -16.98
N CYS A 9 41.96 52.07 -16.41
CA CYS A 9 41.34 51.08 -15.54
C CYS A 9 40.46 50.14 -16.40
N GLY A 10 40.86 48.87 -16.52
CA GLY A 10 40.09 47.84 -17.23
C GLY A 10 38.96 47.30 -16.36
N VAL A 11 37.73 47.33 -16.89
CA VAL A 11 36.55 46.72 -16.26
C VAL A 11 36.51 45.24 -16.67
N MET A 12 36.72 44.35 -15.70
CA MET A 12 36.55 42.91 -15.87
C MET A 12 35.08 42.55 -15.62
N VAL A 13 34.34 42.21 -16.68
CA VAL A 13 32.96 41.71 -16.58
C VAL A 13 33.01 40.22 -16.25
N CYS A 14 32.67 39.88 -15.00
CA CYS A 14 32.52 38.50 -14.55
C CYS A 14 31.14 37.98 -15.00
N GLY A 15 31.11 37.14 -16.03
CA GLY A 15 29.90 36.48 -16.51
C GLY A 15 29.45 35.39 -15.55
N LEU A 16 28.38 35.65 -14.79
CA LEU A 16 27.74 34.66 -13.94
C LEU A 16 26.87 33.74 -14.82
N LEU A 17 27.39 32.55 -15.16
CA LEU A 17 26.59 31.46 -15.71
C LEU A 17 25.58 31.01 -14.64
N MET A 18 24.30 31.36 -14.79
CA MET A 18 23.22 30.68 -14.08
C MET A 18 23.10 29.26 -14.61
N VAL A 19 23.71 28.31 -13.90
CA VAL A 19 23.35 26.90 -14.05
C VAL A 19 21.99 26.71 -13.40
N CYS A 20 20.95 26.51 -14.20
CA CYS A 20 19.66 26.05 -13.71
C CYS A 20 19.85 24.65 -13.10
N ALA A 21 19.99 24.57 -11.78
CA ALA A 21 19.94 23.30 -11.08
C ALA A 21 18.55 22.69 -11.35
N ARG A 22 18.52 21.54 -12.03
CA ARG A 22 17.30 20.74 -12.12
C ARG A 22 16.92 20.37 -10.68
N PRO A 23 15.65 20.51 -10.27
CA PRO A 23 15.23 19.97 -8.99
C PRO A 23 15.57 18.48 -8.99
N GLY A 24 16.33 18.05 -7.98
CA GLY A 24 16.62 16.64 -7.78
C GLY A 24 15.31 15.85 -7.60
N PRO A 25 15.32 14.53 -7.84
CA PRO A 25 14.17 13.71 -7.52
C PRO A 25 13.74 13.97 -6.07
N ALA A 26 12.44 14.20 -5.88
CA ALA A 26 11.87 14.33 -4.55
C ALA A 26 12.28 13.08 -3.73
N PRO A 27 12.60 13.25 -2.43
CA PRO A 27 12.89 12.09 -1.59
C PRO A 27 11.70 11.12 -1.67
N ALA A 28 11.99 9.84 -1.89
CA ALA A 28 10.99 8.80 -1.80
C ALA A 28 10.25 8.96 -0.47
N ALA A 29 8.91 9.00 -0.52
CA ALA A 29 8.11 9.08 0.69
C ALA A 29 8.50 7.93 1.63
N ALA A 30 8.74 8.24 2.90
CA ALA A 30 9.08 7.22 3.88
C ALA A 30 7.91 6.23 3.98
N TYR A 31 8.20 4.92 4.07
CA TYR A 31 7.19 3.89 4.29
C TYR A 31 6.40 4.20 5.57
N GLN A 32 5.11 4.45 5.44
CA GLN A 32 4.18 4.66 6.54
C GLN A 32 3.04 3.65 6.43
N LEU A 33 2.68 3.05 7.57
CA LEU A 33 1.47 2.25 7.63
C LEU A 33 0.27 3.20 7.67
N PRO A 34 -0.75 2.99 6.82
CA PRO A 34 -1.97 3.78 6.88
C PRO A 34 -2.73 3.55 8.18
N ASP A 35 -3.54 4.54 8.55
CA ASP A 35 -4.56 4.41 9.56
C ASP A 35 -5.61 3.36 9.15
N THR A 36 -6.41 2.89 10.10
CA THR A 36 -7.37 1.80 9.84
C THR A 36 -8.54 2.24 8.94
N GLY A 37 -8.71 3.54 8.73
CA GLY A 37 -9.85 4.16 8.05
C GLY A 37 -11.08 4.32 8.93
N GLN A 38 -11.02 3.94 10.21
CA GLN A 38 -12.13 4.10 11.15
C GLN A 38 -12.29 5.56 11.58
N HIS A 39 -13.34 6.23 11.10
CA HIS A 39 -13.63 7.63 11.47
C HIS A 39 -14.78 7.79 12.47
N LYS A 40 -15.33 6.69 12.97
CA LYS A 40 -16.50 6.67 13.85
C LYS A 40 -16.18 6.07 15.22
N CYS A 41 -16.71 6.70 16.26
CA CYS A 41 -16.65 6.18 17.62
C CYS A 41 -17.94 5.42 17.94
N TYR A 42 -17.86 4.39 18.77
CA TYR A 42 -19.00 3.56 19.18
C TYR A 42 -19.05 3.38 20.70
N ASN A 43 -20.24 3.11 21.23
CA ASN A 43 -20.44 2.67 22.62
C ASN A 43 -20.47 1.13 22.72
N ASP A 44 -20.70 0.62 23.94
CA ASP A 44 -20.81 -0.81 24.25
C ASP A 44 -22.03 -1.51 23.62
N ALA A 45 -23.03 -0.75 23.16
CA ALA A 45 -24.16 -1.26 22.40
C ALA A 45 -23.90 -1.27 20.87
N GLY A 46 -22.69 -0.90 20.43
CA GLY A 46 -22.37 -0.78 19.00
C GLY A 46 -23.05 0.40 18.29
N THR A 47 -23.59 1.36 19.05
CA THR A 47 -24.20 2.58 18.49
C THR A 47 -23.12 3.63 18.27
N GLU A 48 -23.16 4.30 17.11
CA GLU A 48 -22.27 5.41 16.77
C GLU A 48 -22.47 6.58 17.77
N ILE A 49 -21.37 7.14 18.26
CA ILE A 49 -21.33 8.26 19.19
C ILE A 49 -20.41 9.36 18.65
N THR A 50 -20.62 10.59 19.09
CA THR A 50 -19.64 11.67 18.90
C THR A 50 -18.35 11.35 19.66
N GLY A 51 -17.20 11.77 19.13
CA GLY A 51 -15.89 11.55 19.74
C GLY A 51 -15.85 11.98 21.22
N PRO A 52 -15.70 11.03 22.16
CA PRO A 52 -15.66 11.32 23.60
C PRO A 52 -14.43 12.17 23.97
N ARG A 53 -14.52 12.97 25.03
CA ARG A 53 -13.39 13.82 25.48
C ARG A 53 -12.40 13.02 26.34
N PRO A 54 -11.15 13.50 26.52
CA PRO A 54 -10.20 12.88 27.44
C PRO A 54 -10.81 12.69 28.84
N GLY A 55 -10.81 11.45 29.33
CA GLY A 55 -11.41 11.07 30.62
C GLY A 55 -12.87 10.64 30.57
N GLU A 56 -13.56 10.78 29.43
CA GLU A 56 -14.91 10.24 29.24
C GLU A 56 -14.86 8.75 28.90
N ARG A 57 -15.98 8.04 29.16
CA ARG A 57 -16.14 6.64 28.75
C ARG A 57 -15.98 6.55 27.23
N PHE A 58 -15.32 5.48 26.77
CA PHE A 58 -15.04 5.21 25.35
C PHE A 58 -14.02 6.16 24.69
N TYR A 59 -13.33 7.01 25.46
CA TYR A 59 -12.18 7.77 24.97
C TYR A 59 -11.01 6.86 24.57
N GLY A 60 -10.34 7.24 23.48
CA GLY A 60 -9.18 6.53 22.94
C GLY A 60 -9.52 5.52 21.86
N GLN A 61 -10.67 5.65 21.20
CA GLN A 61 -10.98 4.88 20.00
C GLN A 61 -10.16 5.36 18.80
N ASP A 62 -9.99 4.48 17.82
CA ASP A 62 -9.18 4.73 16.61
C ASP A 62 -9.57 6.03 15.91
N ALA A 63 -10.88 6.25 15.73
CA ALA A 63 -11.48 7.46 15.17
C ALA A 63 -11.14 8.78 15.87
N GLN A 64 -10.47 8.74 17.02
CA GLN A 64 -10.01 9.92 17.75
C GLN A 64 -8.55 10.27 17.50
N TYR A 65 -7.81 9.41 16.81
CA TYR A 65 -6.44 9.63 16.39
C TYR A 65 -6.42 9.96 14.90
N GLN A 66 -5.47 10.80 14.48
CA GLN A 66 -5.27 11.13 13.08
C GLN A 66 -3.99 10.42 12.60
N GLY A 67 -4.15 9.29 11.91
CA GLY A 67 -3.08 8.66 11.15
C GLY A 67 -3.04 9.13 9.69
N PRO A 68 -2.05 8.67 8.92
CA PRO A 68 -2.06 8.86 7.47
C PRO A 68 -3.18 8.01 6.86
N GLU A 69 -4.15 8.65 6.21
CA GLU A 69 -5.24 7.94 5.54
C GLU A 69 -4.74 7.02 4.42
N PRO A 70 -5.42 5.89 4.15
CA PRO A 70 -5.15 5.08 2.95
C PRO A 70 -5.17 5.96 1.69
N ALA A 71 -4.04 5.97 0.98
CA ALA A 71 -3.85 6.83 -0.19
C ALA A 71 -3.32 6.00 -1.36
N PHE A 72 -4.11 5.96 -2.44
CA PHE A 72 -3.80 5.15 -3.62
C PHE A 72 -3.83 5.99 -4.90
N ARG A 73 -3.03 5.58 -5.87
CA ARG A 73 -3.02 6.12 -7.23
C ARG A 73 -3.18 4.99 -8.23
N ASP A 74 -4.24 5.03 -9.02
CA ASP A 74 -4.35 4.20 -10.22
C ASP A 74 -3.36 4.68 -11.27
N ASN A 75 -2.53 3.78 -11.80
CA ASN A 75 -1.54 4.09 -12.83
C ASN A 75 -2.08 3.91 -14.25
N GLY A 76 -3.34 3.48 -14.42
CA GLY A 76 -4.03 3.35 -15.71
C GLY A 76 -3.52 2.20 -16.58
N ASN A 77 -2.74 1.28 -16.01
CA ASN A 77 -2.06 0.19 -16.71
C ASN A 77 -2.25 -1.17 -16.02
N GLY A 78 -3.31 -1.30 -15.20
CA GLY A 78 -3.57 -2.50 -14.40
C GLY A 78 -2.79 -2.56 -13.08
N THR A 79 -2.20 -1.45 -12.63
CA THR A 79 -1.48 -1.36 -11.35
C THR A 79 -1.94 -0.16 -10.51
N VAL A 80 -1.77 -0.30 -9.20
CA VAL A 80 -2.07 0.75 -8.21
C VAL A 80 -0.82 1.02 -7.40
N THR A 81 -0.44 2.29 -7.24
CA THR A 81 0.58 2.69 -6.28
C THR A 81 -0.08 3.03 -4.94
N ASP A 82 0.39 2.39 -3.87
CA ASP A 82 0.13 2.79 -2.49
C ASP A 82 1.09 3.93 -2.14
N LEU A 83 0.52 5.11 -1.89
CA LEU A 83 1.28 6.34 -1.65
C LEU A 83 1.85 6.43 -0.23
N ASN A 84 1.37 5.59 0.71
CA ASN A 84 1.86 5.53 2.07
C ASN A 84 3.04 4.59 2.21
N THR A 85 2.96 3.41 1.59
CA THR A 85 4.03 2.40 1.65
C THR A 85 5.05 2.55 0.53
N GLY A 86 4.69 3.25 -0.55
CA GLY A 86 5.47 3.27 -1.77
C GLY A 86 5.46 1.93 -2.51
N LEU A 87 4.57 1.00 -2.19
CA LEU A 87 4.43 -0.26 -2.90
C LEU A 87 3.57 -0.10 -4.16
N MET A 88 3.79 -0.98 -5.13
CA MET A 88 2.94 -1.08 -6.31
C MET A 88 2.25 -2.43 -6.33
N TRP A 89 0.94 -2.40 -6.52
CA TRP A 89 0.03 -3.53 -6.43
C TRP A 89 -0.56 -3.86 -7.80
N GLN A 90 -0.83 -5.14 -8.01
CA GLN A 90 -1.73 -5.60 -9.06
C GLN A 90 -3.12 -5.00 -8.80
N GLN A 91 -3.74 -4.36 -9.79
CA GLN A 91 -5.03 -3.65 -9.63
C GLN A 91 -6.22 -4.61 -9.51
N GLY A 92 -6.34 -5.55 -10.46
CA GLY A 92 -7.24 -6.70 -10.33
C GLY A 92 -6.52 -7.86 -9.63
N ASP A 93 -7.27 -8.82 -9.10
CA ASP A 93 -6.71 -10.14 -8.79
C ASP A 93 -6.70 -11.03 -10.05
N ASP A 94 -6.17 -12.25 -9.96
CA ASP A 94 -6.31 -13.22 -11.05
C ASP A 94 -7.76 -13.70 -11.15
N GLN A 95 -8.54 -13.00 -11.98
CA GLN A 95 -9.93 -13.32 -12.22
C GLN A 95 -10.14 -14.62 -13.02
N ASN A 96 -9.09 -15.18 -13.62
CA ASN A 96 -9.18 -16.40 -14.43
C ASN A 96 -9.13 -17.68 -13.59
N LYS A 97 -8.65 -17.58 -12.35
CA LYS A 97 -8.57 -18.67 -11.39
C LYS A 97 -9.36 -18.27 -10.14
N CYS A 98 -9.73 -19.20 -9.27
CA CYS A 98 -10.64 -18.96 -8.15
C CYS A 98 -12.03 -18.48 -8.59
N ALA A 99 -12.76 -19.12 -9.52
CA ALA A 99 -14.16 -18.75 -9.78
C ALA A 99 -15.04 -18.86 -8.51
N GLU A 100 -16.11 -18.08 -8.42
CA GLU A 100 -17.05 -18.14 -7.29
C GLU A 100 -17.58 -19.57 -7.15
N TYR A 101 -17.46 -20.16 -5.96
CA TYR A 101 -17.78 -21.57 -5.67
C TYR A 101 -16.89 -22.62 -6.38
N SER A 102 -15.61 -22.32 -6.59
CA SER A 102 -14.63 -23.31 -7.07
C SER A 102 -13.49 -23.50 -6.07
N ASP A 103 -13.06 -24.76 -5.90
CA ASP A 103 -11.79 -25.12 -5.25
C ASP A 103 -10.59 -24.87 -6.17
N ASP A 104 -10.81 -24.27 -7.35
CA ASP A 104 -9.79 -23.93 -8.34
C ASP A 104 -9.02 -22.67 -7.95
N CYS A 105 -8.72 -22.50 -6.66
CA CYS A 105 -7.89 -21.41 -6.17
C CYS A 105 -6.42 -21.79 -6.11
N TYR A 106 -5.55 -20.89 -5.67
CA TYR A 106 -4.13 -21.18 -5.55
C TYR A 106 -3.81 -21.87 -4.23
N THR A 107 -3.03 -22.94 -4.29
CA THR A 107 -2.21 -23.32 -3.12
C THR A 107 -1.18 -22.24 -2.83
N TRP A 108 -0.58 -22.26 -1.64
CA TRP A 108 0.41 -21.23 -1.27
C TRP A 108 1.62 -21.21 -2.21
N GLU A 109 2.09 -22.38 -2.63
CA GLU A 109 3.21 -22.52 -3.56
C GLU A 109 2.84 -22.03 -4.96
N GLU A 110 1.66 -22.39 -5.45
CA GLU A 110 1.15 -21.89 -6.74
C GLU A 110 0.95 -20.36 -6.73
N ALA A 111 0.51 -19.78 -5.61
CA ALA A 111 0.33 -18.33 -5.49
C ALA A 111 1.68 -17.59 -5.59
N GLY A 112 2.72 -18.13 -4.97
CA GLY A 112 4.09 -17.63 -5.12
C GLY A 112 4.56 -17.71 -6.57
N ALA A 113 4.45 -18.89 -7.18
CA ALA A 113 4.83 -19.11 -8.58
C ALA A 113 4.07 -18.22 -9.57
N TYR A 114 2.77 -17.97 -9.32
CA TYR A 114 1.97 -17.04 -10.10
C TYR A 114 2.55 -15.63 -10.07
N CYS A 115 2.84 -15.10 -8.88
CA CYS A 115 3.40 -13.76 -8.78
C CYS A 115 4.81 -13.67 -9.38
N ASP A 116 5.66 -14.66 -9.15
CA ASP A 116 7.02 -14.69 -9.70
C ASP A 116 7.03 -14.75 -11.25
N ALA A 117 6.01 -15.35 -11.86
CA ALA A 117 5.85 -15.44 -13.31
C ALA A 117 5.08 -14.24 -13.93
N LEU A 118 4.46 -13.38 -13.10
CA LEU A 118 3.61 -12.30 -13.57
C LEU A 118 4.44 -11.26 -14.33
N THR A 119 4.04 -10.98 -15.57
CA THR A 119 4.51 -9.81 -16.33
C THR A 119 3.35 -8.84 -16.49
N LEU A 120 3.43 -7.69 -15.83
CA LEU A 120 2.34 -6.70 -15.81
C LEU A 120 2.92 -5.28 -15.85
N ALA A 121 2.32 -4.42 -16.68
CA ALA A 121 2.75 -3.04 -16.89
C ALA A 121 4.24 -2.86 -17.24
N GLY A 122 4.85 -3.88 -17.87
CA GLY A 122 6.27 -3.90 -18.22
C GLY A 122 7.21 -4.33 -17.10
N TYR A 123 6.68 -4.77 -15.95
CA TYR A 123 7.44 -5.24 -14.79
C TYR A 123 7.32 -6.75 -14.62
N THR A 124 8.40 -7.36 -14.13
CA THR A 124 8.55 -8.83 -13.94
C THR A 124 9.08 -9.20 -12.56
N ASP A 125 9.20 -8.23 -11.65
CA ASP A 125 9.69 -8.36 -10.27
C ASP A 125 8.53 -8.37 -9.27
N TRP A 126 7.41 -8.95 -9.69
CA TRP A 126 6.23 -9.17 -8.86
C TRP A 126 6.49 -10.33 -7.90
N ARG A 127 5.91 -10.23 -6.70
CA ARG A 127 6.01 -11.24 -5.66
C ARG A 127 4.72 -11.33 -4.87
N LEU A 128 4.59 -12.43 -4.13
CA LEU A 128 3.54 -12.57 -3.13
C LEU A 128 3.79 -11.57 -1.98
N PRO A 129 2.77 -10.83 -1.51
CA PRO A 129 2.92 -9.83 -0.46
C PRO A 129 3.14 -10.46 0.91
N ASP A 130 3.87 -9.78 1.78
CA ASP A 130 3.93 -10.17 3.18
C ASP A 130 2.62 -9.81 3.91
N ARG A 131 2.47 -10.30 5.14
CA ARG A 131 1.22 -10.17 5.90
C ARG A 131 0.93 -8.72 6.26
N ARG A 132 1.96 -7.93 6.54
CA ARG A 132 1.82 -6.51 6.90
C ARG A 132 1.47 -5.67 5.68
N GLU A 133 2.02 -6.00 4.53
CA GLU A 133 1.67 -5.36 3.26
C GLU A 133 0.21 -5.62 2.87
N LEU A 134 -0.30 -6.84 3.03
CA LEU A 134 -1.73 -7.08 2.80
C LEU A 134 -2.62 -6.33 3.79
N VAL A 135 -2.20 -6.24 5.05
CA VAL A 135 -2.95 -5.49 6.07
C VAL A 135 -2.95 -3.99 5.75
N SER A 136 -1.89 -3.43 5.14
CA SER A 136 -1.83 -2.01 4.80
C SER A 136 -2.84 -1.58 3.74
N ILE A 137 -3.46 -2.51 3.02
CA ILE A 137 -4.52 -2.20 2.05
C ILE A 137 -5.93 -2.57 2.54
N VAL A 138 -6.08 -3.03 3.78
CA VAL A 138 -7.38 -3.28 4.40
C VAL A 138 -8.00 -1.96 4.85
N ASN A 139 -9.27 -1.75 4.51
CA ASN A 139 -10.08 -0.65 5.01
C ASN A 139 -11.05 -1.17 6.09
N TYR A 140 -10.77 -0.85 7.35
CA TYR A 140 -11.53 -1.34 8.50
C TYR A 140 -12.85 -0.60 8.74
N ALA A 141 -13.12 0.51 8.01
CA ALA A 141 -14.43 1.17 8.03
C ALA A 141 -15.49 0.51 7.17
N ILE A 142 -15.11 -0.46 6.35
CA ILE A 142 -16.06 -1.26 5.58
C ILE A 142 -16.43 -2.48 6.43
N ALA A 143 -17.69 -2.57 6.82
CA ALA A 143 -18.22 -3.72 7.56
C ALA A 143 -18.47 -4.92 6.62
N TYR A 144 -18.56 -6.12 7.22
CA TYR A 144 -19.09 -7.31 6.55
C TYR A 144 -20.45 -6.99 5.89
N PRO A 145 -20.72 -7.46 4.65
CA PRO A 145 -20.01 -8.50 3.91
C PRO A 145 -18.80 -8.07 3.07
N GLY A 146 -18.32 -6.82 3.20
CA GLY A 146 -17.13 -6.34 2.49
C GLY A 146 -17.36 -6.11 0.98
N PRO A 147 -16.26 -6.09 0.18
CA PRO A 147 -14.88 -6.35 0.58
C PRO A 147 -14.26 -5.16 1.35
N THR A 148 -13.46 -5.45 2.38
CA THR A 148 -12.82 -4.48 3.29
C THR A 148 -11.57 -3.87 2.66
N ILE A 149 -11.73 -3.26 1.49
CA ILE A 149 -10.69 -2.61 0.68
C ILE A 149 -11.34 -1.54 -0.19
N ASP A 150 -10.59 -0.54 -0.62
CA ASP A 150 -11.11 0.49 -1.54
C ASP A 150 -11.25 -0.05 -2.97
N THR A 151 -12.47 -0.46 -3.33
CA THR A 151 -12.77 -1.08 -4.63
C THR A 151 -12.68 -0.11 -5.82
N ARG A 152 -12.54 1.20 -5.57
CA ARG A 152 -12.23 2.17 -6.63
C ARG A 152 -10.84 1.96 -7.19
N TYR A 153 -9.90 1.52 -6.34
CA TYR A 153 -8.53 1.21 -6.73
C TYR A 153 -8.32 -0.29 -6.93
N PHE A 154 -9.00 -1.14 -6.16
CA PHE A 154 -8.90 -2.59 -6.24
C PHE A 154 -10.20 -3.22 -6.72
N PRO A 155 -10.58 -3.00 -8.00
CA PRO A 155 -11.81 -3.54 -8.55
C PRO A 155 -11.81 -5.07 -8.48
N ASN A 156 -13.00 -5.65 -8.37
CA ASN A 156 -13.25 -7.09 -8.33
C ASN A 156 -12.57 -7.84 -7.17
N CYS A 157 -12.03 -7.14 -6.16
CA CYS A 157 -11.57 -7.80 -4.96
C CYS A 157 -12.73 -8.56 -4.31
N ARG A 158 -12.49 -9.83 -3.97
CA ARG A 158 -13.50 -10.70 -3.40
C ARG A 158 -13.46 -10.64 -1.88
N SER A 159 -14.62 -10.74 -1.25
CA SER A 159 -14.76 -10.90 0.20
C SER A 159 -14.31 -12.29 0.65
N SER A 160 -13.02 -12.58 0.52
CA SER A 160 -12.41 -13.90 0.74
C SER A 160 -11.01 -13.75 1.34
N TYR A 161 -10.33 -14.87 1.52
CA TYR A 161 -8.94 -14.91 2.02
C TYR A 161 -7.95 -14.78 0.86
N TYR A 162 -6.90 -14.02 1.11
CA TYR A 162 -5.78 -13.82 0.19
C TYR A 162 -4.48 -14.27 0.85
N TRP A 163 -3.65 -14.96 0.08
CA TRP A 163 -2.38 -15.50 0.53
C TRP A 163 -1.34 -14.41 0.82
N SER A 164 -0.66 -14.55 1.96
CA SER A 164 0.61 -13.87 2.20
C SER A 164 1.79 -14.79 1.94
N GLY A 165 2.92 -14.25 1.46
CA GLY A 165 4.22 -14.92 1.40
C GLY A 165 4.88 -15.18 2.77
N SER A 166 4.23 -14.81 3.88
CA SER A 166 4.72 -15.08 5.23
C SER A 166 4.37 -16.49 5.69
N THR A 167 5.38 -17.34 5.91
CA THR A 167 5.21 -18.64 6.60
C THR A 167 4.92 -18.41 8.09
N TYR A 168 4.08 -19.25 8.70
CA TYR A 168 3.81 -19.17 10.13
C TYR A 168 5.02 -19.71 10.93
N ALA A 169 5.55 -18.90 11.84
CA ALA A 169 6.81 -19.23 12.53
C ALA A 169 6.75 -20.55 13.34
N TYR A 170 5.56 -20.91 13.86
CA TYR A 170 5.40 -22.13 14.66
C TYR A 170 5.24 -23.40 13.81
N SER A 171 4.86 -23.28 12.53
CA SER A 171 4.66 -24.43 11.65
C SER A 171 5.04 -24.09 10.21
N PRO A 172 6.07 -24.74 9.63
CA PRO A 172 6.50 -24.48 8.27
C PRO A 172 5.46 -24.91 7.21
N TYR A 173 4.50 -25.75 7.60
CA TYR A 173 3.41 -26.24 6.76
C TYR A 173 2.21 -25.28 6.67
N THR A 174 2.20 -24.20 7.46
CA THR A 174 1.14 -23.19 7.42
C THR A 174 1.70 -21.83 7.01
N ALA A 175 0.83 -21.00 6.44
CA ALA A 175 1.15 -19.63 6.05
C ALA A 175 0.04 -18.70 6.51
N TRP A 176 0.37 -17.40 6.59
CA TRP A 176 -0.59 -16.37 6.93
C TRP A 176 -1.48 -16.04 5.74
N ASN A 177 -2.73 -15.66 6.02
CA ASN A 177 -3.67 -15.10 5.06
C ASN A 177 -4.38 -13.89 5.66
N VAL A 178 -4.91 -13.03 4.78
CA VAL A 178 -5.72 -11.87 5.17
C VAL A 178 -7.10 -12.01 4.52
N SER A 179 -8.16 -11.84 5.30
CA SER A 179 -9.53 -11.84 4.82
C SER A 179 -9.97 -10.42 4.46
N PHE A 180 -10.30 -10.19 3.19
CA PHE A 180 -10.99 -8.97 2.79
C PHE A 180 -12.50 -9.07 2.98
N GLY A 181 -13.06 -10.17 3.49
CA GLY A 181 -14.47 -10.21 3.90
C GLY A 181 -14.68 -9.68 5.32
N LEU A 182 -13.68 -9.86 6.19
CA LEU A 182 -13.75 -9.57 7.61
C LEU A 182 -12.67 -8.59 8.12
N GLY A 183 -11.72 -8.19 7.27
CA GLY A 183 -10.54 -7.42 7.67
C GLY A 183 -9.60 -8.17 8.62
N SER A 184 -9.71 -9.51 8.71
CA SER A 184 -9.02 -10.31 9.71
C SER A 184 -7.75 -10.98 9.18
N VAL A 185 -6.84 -11.34 10.09
CA VAL A 185 -5.59 -12.02 9.78
C VAL A 185 -5.62 -13.41 10.40
N GLY A 186 -5.30 -14.44 9.62
CA GLY A 186 -5.33 -15.84 10.05
C GLY A 186 -4.13 -16.62 9.55
N TRP A 187 -4.08 -17.91 9.89
CA TRP A 187 -3.11 -18.85 9.35
C TRP A 187 -3.79 -20.18 9.01
N VAL A 188 -3.31 -20.80 7.95
CA VAL A 188 -3.94 -21.97 7.32
C VAL A 188 -2.86 -22.85 6.69
N THR A 189 -3.18 -24.11 6.41
CA THR A 189 -2.24 -25.04 5.76
C THR A 189 -1.90 -24.56 4.35
N LYS A 190 -0.64 -24.68 3.94
CA LYS A 190 -0.17 -24.25 2.60
C LYS A 190 -0.85 -24.97 1.43
N ALA A 191 -1.50 -26.10 1.71
CA ALA A 191 -2.33 -26.86 0.77
C ALA A 191 -3.78 -26.32 0.63
N GLY A 192 -4.17 -25.30 1.41
CA GLY A 192 -5.45 -24.62 1.24
C GLY A 192 -5.49 -23.83 -0.07
N HIS A 193 -6.70 -23.52 -0.56
CA HIS A 193 -6.89 -22.84 -1.83
C HIS A 193 -7.47 -21.45 -1.58
N TYR A 194 -6.70 -20.39 -1.86
CA TYR A 194 -7.10 -19.01 -1.62
C TYR A 194 -6.69 -18.06 -2.76
N HIS A 195 -7.17 -16.82 -2.70
CA HIS A 195 -6.89 -15.80 -3.71
C HIS A 195 -5.46 -15.24 -3.59
N VAL A 196 -5.01 -14.58 -4.65
CA VAL A 196 -3.69 -13.96 -4.74
C VAL A 196 -3.81 -12.54 -5.30
N ARG A 197 -2.99 -11.64 -4.76
CA ARG A 197 -2.77 -10.30 -5.31
C ARG A 197 -1.28 -10.01 -5.19
N CYS A 198 -0.61 -9.78 -6.31
CA CYS A 198 0.82 -9.58 -6.32
C CYS A 198 1.20 -8.13 -5.99
N VAL A 199 2.39 -7.98 -5.41
CA VAL A 199 2.99 -6.69 -5.05
C VAL A 199 4.42 -6.63 -5.56
N ARG A 200 4.93 -5.42 -5.74
CA ARG A 200 6.35 -5.14 -6.01
C ARG A 200 6.78 -3.86 -5.29
N ALA A 201 8.09 -3.65 -5.21
CA ALA A 201 8.62 -2.36 -4.77
C ALA A 201 8.17 -1.25 -5.73
N GLY A 202 7.80 -0.08 -5.20
CA GLY A 202 7.53 1.08 -6.03
C GLY A 202 8.80 1.77 -6.50
N SER A 203 8.59 2.64 -7.49
CA SER A 203 9.59 3.48 -8.14
C SER A 203 9.63 4.88 -7.57
#